data_AF-A0AAV8VS93-F1
#
_entry.id   AF-A0AAV8VS93-F1
#
_cell.length_a   1.000
_cell.length_b   1.000
_cell.length_c   1.000
_cell.angle_alpha   90.00
_cell.angle_beta   90.00
_cell.angle_gamma   90.00
#
_symmetry.space_group_name_H-M   'P 1'
#
loop_
_entity.id
_entity.type
_entity.pdbx_description
1 polymer ?
#
loop_
_entity_poly.entity_id
_entity_poly.type
_entity_poly.pdbx_seq_one_letter_code
_entity_poly.pdbx_strand_id
1 'polypeptide(L)'
;MESRYYLFPGQTFENTKISDRAHALHITNTEWKKILKHLDRKKDLQEILDKEERKKKYISEGNRAMTENWDNTIEKMRKKKDEARAKTTEEIEAEKVQKYYVMKEEQEKLRKEYIENKMFRTSGACNDLNSAFVESEALYEREKQKEFNDFLKKHEREEDEKFAKKFKDDAIKEVEEKKEAARRLFEKKKGYGAELQKTIKERALTEKASREKHILNESKDNILAVEEMERIKKVEEEEKIRQKRELAVEMKKNMEHRMEIERQLKQEEKEMDEVVEIYKEAKHRIECLKKEKEKELQDEIIKRREVVAGLVGAAEISKTEEEEKRIRTAIAERDAIEEAKIKTRAEYDEMMRNQRLEDRQHYLKRREIEQKKEAEIKKWEMLNAYKVDEVTRKYEEEKKKQLWRNILKYRQDLLTQMEETEEEKKRQQRFECSELTNIKQMDAMFLEYAAEILEYAKKRGRPTYSIEKAILEYKKINNLLPRDLMCDDTDETKKNLLNEVIKKSAKSKRCKCTIPKK
;
A
#
# COMPACT_ATOMS: atom_id res chain seq x y z
N MET A 1 16.88 -22.99 -122.86
CA MET A 1 15.55 -22.32 -122.88
C MET A 1 15.07 -22.08 -124.31
N GLU A 2 13.80 -22.28 -124.63
CA GLU A 2 13.16 -21.95 -125.93
C GLU A 2 11.97 -20.99 -125.71
N SER A 3 11.72 -20.06 -126.63
CA SER A 3 10.53 -19.20 -126.61
C SER A 3 9.51 -19.65 -127.65
N ARG A 4 8.23 -19.71 -127.28
CA ARG A 4 7.10 -19.97 -128.20
C ARG A 4 5.91 -19.08 -127.87
N TYR A 5 5.02 -18.87 -128.84
CA TYR A 5 3.73 -18.24 -128.58
C TYR A 5 2.76 -19.26 -127.96
N TYR A 6 2.02 -18.83 -126.96
CA TYR A 6 0.94 -19.59 -126.33
C TYR A 6 -0.41 -19.11 -126.89
N LEU A 7 -1.25 -20.04 -127.34
CA LEU A 7 -2.62 -19.78 -127.78
C LEU A 7 -3.59 -20.44 -126.81
N PHE A 8 -4.71 -19.77 -126.53
CA PHE A 8 -5.76 -20.34 -125.69
C PHE A 8 -6.59 -21.39 -126.47
N PRO A 9 -7.17 -22.40 -125.79
CA PRO A 9 -7.94 -23.45 -126.46
C PRO A 9 -9.07 -22.90 -127.35
N GLY A 10 -9.15 -23.36 -128.59
CA GLY A 10 -10.10 -22.87 -129.60
C GLY A 10 -9.59 -21.70 -130.45
N GLN A 11 -8.47 -21.06 -130.08
CA GLN A 11 -7.79 -20.08 -130.93
C GLN A 11 -6.77 -20.78 -131.85
N THR A 12 -6.80 -20.42 -133.14
CA THR A 12 -5.77 -20.81 -134.11
C THR A 12 -4.93 -19.59 -134.51
N PHE A 13 -3.75 -19.83 -135.07
CA PHE A 13 -2.86 -18.77 -135.59
C PHE A 13 -3.49 -17.97 -136.75
N GLU A 14 -4.55 -18.45 -137.38
CA GLU A 14 -5.25 -17.78 -138.48
C GLU A 14 -6.35 -16.84 -137.95
N ASN A 15 -7.02 -17.21 -136.84
CA ASN A 15 -8.11 -16.43 -136.25
C ASN A 15 -7.67 -15.44 -135.15
N THR A 16 -6.37 -15.32 -134.85
CA THR A 16 -5.85 -14.40 -133.81
C THR A 16 -4.73 -13.52 -134.33
N LYS A 17 -4.82 -12.20 -134.11
CA LYS A 17 -3.77 -11.24 -134.47
C LYS A 17 -2.53 -11.44 -133.59
N ILE A 18 -1.35 -11.15 -134.14
CA ILE A 18 -0.06 -11.42 -133.50
C ILE A 18 0.13 -10.63 -132.19
N SER A 19 -0.45 -9.42 -132.09
CA SER A 19 -0.40 -8.56 -130.90
C SER A 19 -0.96 -9.22 -129.63
N ASP A 20 -1.94 -10.10 -129.80
CA ASP A 20 -2.75 -10.64 -128.69
C ASP A 20 -2.23 -12.02 -128.26
N ARG A 21 -1.13 -12.49 -128.86
CA ARG A 21 -0.48 -13.78 -128.55
C ARG A 21 0.54 -13.61 -127.43
N ALA A 22 0.28 -14.25 -126.29
CA ALA A 22 1.23 -14.24 -125.19
C ALA A 22 2.50 -15.06 -125.54
N HIS A 23 3.68 -14.51 -125.24
CA HIS A 23 4.94 -15.26 -125.29
C HIS A 23 5.13 -16.09 -124.02
N ALA A 24 5.52 -17.36 -124.18
CA ALA A 24 5.95 -18.24 -123.10
C ALA A 24 7.40 -18.66 -123.31
N LEU A 25 8.22 -18.56 -122.24
CA LEU A 25 9.60 -19.04 -122.22
C LEU A 25 9.63 -20.42 -121.54
N HIS A 26 9.98 -21.46 -122.29
CA HIS A 26 10.12 -22.82 -121.76
C HIS A 26 11.56 -23.06 -121.28
N ILE A 27 11.70 -23.23 -119.96
CA ILE A 27 12.95 -23.61 -119.29
C ILE A 27 12.94 -25.12 -119.07
N THR A 28 14.08 -25.79 -119.28
CA THR A 28 14.19 -27.23 -119.00
C THR A 28 14.40 -27.48 -117.51
N ASN A 29 13.80 -28.55 -116.99
CA ASN A 29 13.84 -28.90 -115.55
C ASN A 29 15.29 -29.06 -115.03
N THR A 30 16.22 -29.48 -115.89
CA THR A 30 17.65 -29.59 -115.59
C THR A 30 18.34 -28.24 -115.39
N GLU A 31 18.01 -27.21 -116.18
CA GLU A 31 18.51 -25.84 -116.00
C GLU A 31 17.94 -25.23 -114.71
N TRP A 32 16.64 -25.40 -114.46
CA TRP A 32 15.99 -24.90 -113.25
C TRP A 32 16.59 -25.47 -111.95
N LYS A 33 16.88 -26.78 -111.90
CA LYS A 33 17.54 -27.41 -110.75
C LYS A 33 18.98 -26.94 -110.50
N LYS A 34 19.72 -26.52 -111.54
CA LYS A 34 21.05 -25.92 -111.37
C LYS A 34 20.96 -24.52 -110.74
N ILE A 35 19.98 -23.72 -111.16
CA ILE A 35 19.73 -22.39 -110.60
C ILE A 35 19.35 -22.50 -109.11
N LEU A 36 18.44 -23.42 -108.76
CA LEU A 36 18.07 -23.70 -107.37
C LEU A 36 19.28 -24.06 -106.49
N LYS A 37 20.14 -25.00 -106.93
CA LYS A 37 21.35 -25.37 -106.17
C LYS A 37 22.32 -24.19 -105.95
N HIS A 38 22.42 -23.25 -106.90
CA HIS A 38 23.25 -22.06 -106.70
C HIS A 38 22.63 -21.06 -105.72
N LEU A 39 21.30 -20.93 -105.67
CA LEU A 39 20.57 -20.13 -104.69
C LEU A 39 20.70 -20.71 -103.27
N ASP A 40 20.65 -22.05 -103.13
CA ASP A 40 20.67 -22.72 -101.82
C ASP A 40 22.07 -22.87 -101.20
N ARG A 41 23.17 -22.59 -101.94
CA ARG A 41 24.56 -22.73 -101.45
C ARG A 41 24.85 -22.03 -100.11
N LYS A 42 24.16 -20.93 -99.79
CA LYS A 42 24.30 -20.27 -98.47
C LYS A 42 23.68 -21.08 -97.33
N LYS A 43 22.57 -21.78 -97.58
CA LYS A 43 21.93 -22.68 -96.61
C LYS A 43 22.81 -23.88 -96.34
N ASP A 44 23.40 -24.49 -97.39
CA ASP A 44 24.32 -25.61 -97.25
C ASP A 44 25.53 -25.26 -96.35
N LEU A 45 26.10 -24.05 -96.52
CA LEU A 45 27.20 -23.56 -95.68
C LEU A 45 26.76 -23.31 -94.23
N GLN A 46 25.57 -22.74 -94.01
CA GLN A 46 25.02 -22.55 -92.68
C GLN A 46 24.78 -23.89 -91.98
N GLU A 47 24.23 -24.89 -92.68
CA GLU A 47 24.03 -26.23 -92.13
C GLU A 47 25.34 -26.90 -91.70
N ILE A 48 26.46 -26.65 -92.41
CA ILE A 48 27.78 -27.18 -92.04
C ILE A 48 28.26 -26.51 -90.74
N LEU A 49 28.18 -25.19 -90.64
CA LEU A 49 28.53 -24.44 -89.42
C LEU A 49 27.67 -24.87 -88.22
N ASP A 50 26.36 -24.99 -88.40
CA ASP A 50 25.43 -25.43 -87.35
C ASP A 50 25.71 -26.87 -86.90
N LYS A 51 26.19 -27.75 -87.80
CA LYS A 51 26.62 -29.13 -87.47
C LYS A 51 27.92 -29.12 -86.67
N GLU A 52 28.89 -28.26 -87.02
CA GLU A 52 30.12 -28.09 -86.25
C GLU A 52 29.88 -27.49 -84.86
N GLU A 53 29.02 -26.47 -84.74
CA GLU A 53 28.64 -25.91 -83.44
C GLU A 53 27.95 -26.93 -82.56
N ARG A 54 26.99 -27.70 -83.11
CA ARG A 54 26.32 -28.79 -82.39
C ARG A 54 27.34 -29.82 -81.90
N LYS A 55 28.33 -30.19 -82.71
CA LYS A 55 29.41 -31.10 -82.32
C LYS A 55 30.30 -30.51 -81.21
N LYS A 56 30.64 -29.22 -81.28
CA LYS A 56 31.42 -28.51 -80.23
C LYS A 56 30.65 -28.43 -78.92
N LYS A 57 29.35 -28.08 -78.95
CA LYS A 57 28.47 -28.05 -77.77
C LYS A 57 28.34 -29.44 -77.14
N TYR A 58 28.04 -30.47 -77.93
CA TYR A 58 27.97 -31.86 -77.47
C TYR A 58 29.28 -32.36 -76.81
N ILE A 59 30.44 -32.04 -77.37
CA ILE A 59 31.73 -32.39 -76.76
C ILE A 59 31.96 -31.59 -75.46
N SER A 60 31.60 -30.31 -75.42
CA SER A 60 31.71 -29.47 -74.22
C SER A 60 30.79 -29.95 -73.09
N GLU A 61 29.55 -30.33 -73.42
CA GLU A 61 28.56 -30.91 -72.51
C GLU A 61 29.00 -32.28 -72.01
N GLY A 62 29.52 -33.15 -72.90
CA GLY A 62 30.08 -34.45 -72.52
C GLY A 62 31.29 -34.32 -71.59
N ASN A 63 32.23 -33.41 -71.89
CA ASN A 63 33.37 -33.11 -71.02
C ASN A 63 32.93 -32.54 -69.67
N ARG A 64 31.92 -31.67 -69.64
CA ARG A 64 31.32 -31.13 -68.40
C ARG A 64 30.66 -32.23 -67.57
N ALA A 65 29.79 -33.05 -68.15
CA ALA A 65 29.13 -34.16 -67.46
C ALA A 65 30.12 -35.20 -66.92
N MET A 66 31.23 -35.44 -67.64
CA MET A 66 32.31 -36.32 -67.17
C MET A 66 33.03 -35.71 -65.96
N THR A 67 33.40 -34.42 -66.02
CA THR A 67 34.17 -33.73 -64.96
C THR A 67 33.34 -33.29 -63.76
N GLU A 68 32.02 -33.10 -63.93
CA GLU A 68 31.07 -32.76 -62.86
C GLU A 68 31.02 -33.86 -61.78
N ASN A 69 31.24 -35.11 -62.17
CA ASN A 69 31.30 -36.22 -61.22
C ASN A 69 32.69 -36.44 -60.60
N TRP A 70 33.75 -35.75 -61.04
CA TRP A 70 35.11 -35.94 -60.49
C TRP A 70 35.30 -35.27 -59.14
N ASP A 71 35.50 -36.07 -58.10
CA ASP A 71 35.68 -35.61 -56.72
C ASP A 71 36.96 -34.79 -56.46
N ASN A 72 37.95 -34.91 -57.34
CA ASN A 72 39.22 -34.18 -57.25
C ASN A 72 39.18 -32.78 -57.93
N THR A 73 38.05 -32.40 -58.55
CA THR A 73 37.86 -31.07 -59.12
C THR A 73 37.95 -30.01 -58.01
N ILE A 74 38.66 -28.90 -58.26
CA ILE A 74 38.94 -27.84 -57.27
C ILE A 74 37.63 -27.32 -56.63
N GLU A 75 36.55 -27.22 -57.40
CA GLU A 75 35.23 -26.82 -56.91
C GLU A 75 34.65 -27.81 -55.88
N LYS A 76 34.70 -29.12 -56.14
CA LYS A 76 34.26 -30.14 -55.18
C LYS A 76 35.15 -30.20 -53.95
N MET A 77 36.47 -30.03 -54.13
CA MET A 77 37.41 -29.97 -53.01
C MET A 77 37.21 -28.72 -52.14
N ARG A 78 36.76 -27.60 -52.71
CA ARG A 78 36.29 -26.43 -51.96
C ARG A 78 34.98 -26.72 -51.24
N LYS A 79 33.94 -27.19 -51.95
CA LYS A 79 32.65 -27.58 -51.36
C LYS A 79 32.80 -28.55 -50.18
N LYS A 80 33.57 -29.63 -50.32
CA LYS A 80 33.85 -30.57 -49.22
C LYS A 80 34.57 -29.92 -48.03
N LYS A 81 35.47 -28.96 -48.26
CA LYS A 81 36.12 -28.17 -47.19
C LYS A 81 35.17 -27.15 -46.56
N ASP A 82 34.24 -26.59 -47.32
CA ASP A 82 33.24 -25.64 -46.85
C ASP A 82 32.18 -26.36 -46.01
N GLU A 83 31.69 -27.52 -46.48
CA GLU A 83 30.82 -28.44 -45.74
C GLU A 83 31.47 -28.97 -44.46
N ALA A 84 32.76 -29.34 -44.50
CA ALA A 84 33.50 -29.75 -43.30
C ALA A 84 33.64 -28.59 -42.29
N ARG A 85 33.89 -27.37 -42.77
CA ARG A 85 33.92 -26.17 -41.92
C ARG A 85 32.54 -25.84 -41.34
N ALA A 86 31.48 -25.94 -42.13
CA ALA A 86 30.11 -25.74 -41.68
C ALA A 86 29.75 -26.72 -40.55
N LYS A 87 30.05 -28.02 -40.73
CA LYS A 87 29.86 -29.04 -39.70
C LYS A 87 30.64 -28.75 -38.42
N THR A 88 31.93 -28.39 -38.51
CA THR A 88 32.67 -28.05 -37.29
C THR A 88 32.17 -26.77 -36.62
N THR A 89 31.66 -25.79 -37.37
CA THR A 89 30.99 -24.63 -36.76
C THR A 89 29.66 -24.99 -36.10
N GLU A 90 28.84 -25.83 -36.73
CA GLU A 90 27.58 -26.35 -36.18
C GLU A 90 27.82 -27.17 -34.89
N GLU A 91 28.84 -28.03 -34.87
CA GLU A 91 29.26 -28.80 -33.69
C GLU A 91 29.73 -27.88 -32.54
N ILE A 92 30.55 -26.86 -32.84
CA ILE A 92 31.00 -25.87 -31.87
C ILE A 92 29.84 -25.01 -31.34
N GLU A 93 28.87 -24.66 -32.19
CA GLU A 93 27.67 -23.92 -31.79
C GLU A 93 26.74 -24.78 -30.93
N ALA A 94 26.51 -26.03 -31.32
CA ALA A 94 25.75 -26.99 -30.51
C ALA A 94 26.39 -27.22 -29.13
N GLU A 95 27.71 -27.37 -29.05
CA GLU A 95 28.44 -27.53 -27.79
C GLU A 95 28.34 -26.25 -26.92
N LYS A 96 28.45 -25.06 -27.51
CA LYS A 96 28.23 -23.78 -26.81
C LYS A 96 26.81 -23.66 -26.27
N VAL A 97 25.81 -24.05 -27.05
CA VAL A 97 24.40 -24.03 -26.65
C VAL A 97 24.13 -25.02 -25.51
N GLN A 98 24.68 -26.24 -25.59
CA GLN A 98 24.61 -27.22 -24.49
C GLN A 98 25.28 -26.70 -23.21
N LYS A 99 26.50 -26.16 -23.31
CA LYS A 99 27.20 -25.54 -22.17
C LYS A 99 26.41 -24.38 -21.58
N TYR A 100 25.77 -23.55 -22.40
CA TYR A 100 24.90 -22.46 -21.94
C TYR A 100 23.71 -22.98 -21.13
N TYR A 101 23.03 -24.04 -21.58
CA TYR A 101 21.91 -24.63 -20.84
C TYR A 101 22.36 -25.27 -19.52
N VAL A 102 23.47 -26.02 -19.49
CA VAL A 102 24.02 -26.59 -18.25
C VAL A 102 24.38 -25.49 -17.24
N MET A 103 25.12 -24.46 -17.68
CA MET A 103 25.45 -23.30 -16.84
C MET A 103 24.20 -22.55 -16.35
N LYS A 104 23.13 -22.51 -17.15
CA LYS A 104 21.84 -21.93 -16.75
C LYS A 104 21.14 -22.75 -15.68
N GLU A 105 21.09 -24.08 -15.83
CA GLU A 105 20.52 -24.96 -14.81
C GLU A 105 21.28 -24.88 -13.49
N GLU A 106 22.61 -24.83 -13.52
CA GLU A 106 23.45 -24.63 -12.33
C GLU A 106 23.18 -23.27 -11.67
N GLN A 107 23.14 -22.19 -12.44
CA GLN A 107 22.77 -20.86 -11.94
C GLN A 107 21.36 -20.82 -11.35
N GLU A 108 20.40 -21.52 -11.95
CA GLU A 108 19.02 -21.59 -11.43
C GLU A 108 18.92 -22.44 -10.16
N LYS A 109 19.65 -23.55 -10.05
CA LYS A 109 19.76 -24.35 -8.81
C LYS A 109 20.32 -23.50 -7.68
N LEU A 110 21.50 -22.88 -7.90
CA LEU A 110 22.15 -22.00 -6.93
C LEU A 110 21.25 -20.82 -6.52
N ARG A 111 20.51 -20.24 -7.48
CA ARG A 111 19.54 -19.16 -7.22
C ARG A 111 18.34 -19.65 -6.40
N LYS A 112 17.81 -20.84 -6.68
CA LYS A 112 16.70 -21.45 -5.91
C LYS A 112 17.14 -21.72 -4.48
N GLU A 113 18.26 -22.43 -4.30
CA GLU A 113 18.86 -22.70 -2.98
C GLU A 113 19.12 -21.41 -2.17
N TYR A 114 19.65 -20.36 -2.81
CA TYR A 114 19.87 -19.07 -2.14
C TYR A 114 18.54 -18.38 -1.75
N ILE A 115 17.53 -18.40 -2.62
CA ILE A 115 16.21 -17.82 -2.32
C ILE A 115 15.52 -18.62 -1.21
N GLU A 116 15.52 -19.95 -1.27
CA GLU A 116 14.92 -20.83 -0.28
C GLU A 116 15.57 -20.64 1.09
N ASN A 117 16.90 -20.71 1.18
CA ASN A 117 17.64 -20.45 2.42
C ASN A 117 17.40 -19.06 2.99
N LYS A 118 17.35 -18.02 2.13
CA LYS A 118 17.09 -16.65 2.56
C LYS A 118 15.65 -16.50 3.09
N MET A 119 14.66 -16.96 2.31
CA MET A 119 13.25 -16.91 2.67
C MET A 119 12.98 -17.69 3.96
N PHE A 120 13.59 -18.88 4.11
CA PHE A 120 13.53 -19.69 5.33
C PHE A 120 14.03 -18.91 6.55
N ARG A 121 15.22 -18.29 6.47
CA ARG A 121 15.80 -17.52 7.59
C ARG A 121 15.01 -16.26 7.94
N THR A 122 14.32 -15.64 6.96
CA THR A 122 13.54 -14.40 7.17
C THR A 122 12.06 -14.60 7.50
N SER A 123 11.54 -15.84 7.51
CA SER A 123 10.10 -16.10 7.61
C SER A 123 9.76 -17.00 8.80
N GLY A 124 8.53 -16.85 9.31
CA GLY A 124 7.97 -17.67 10.39
C GLY A 124 8.89 -17.77 11.61
N ALA A 125 9.04 -18.99 12.14
CA ALA A 125 9.80 -19.24 13.37
C ALA A 125 11.27 -18.82 13.30
N CYS A 126 11.92 -18.83 12.13
CA CYS A 126 13.28 -18.33 11.99
C CYS A 126 13.36 -16.82 12.23
N ASN A 127 12.30 -16.07 11.89
CA ASN A 127 12.22 -14.65 12.20
C ASN A 127 12.06 -14.44 13.72
N ASP A 128 11.23 -15.24 14.39
CA ASP A 128 11.06 -15.17 15.85
C ASP A 128 12.36 -15.50 16.59
N LEU A 129 13.11 -16.50 16.10
CA LEU A 129 14.46 -16.84 16.57
C LEU A 129 15.46 -15.70 16.34
N ASN A 130 15.39 -15.03 15.18
CA ASN A 130 16.21 -13.85 14.89
C ASN A 130 15.84 -12.65 15.78
N SER A 131 14.56 -12.43 16.08
CA SER A 131 14.12 -11.43 17.05
C SER A 131 14.64 -11.76 18.46
N ALA A 132 14.55 -13.02 18.90
CA ALA A 132 15.10 -13.47 20.18
C ALA A 132 16.64 -13.32 20.24
N PHE A 133 17.33 -13.47 19.11
CA PHE A 133 18.76 -13.18 19.00
C PHE A 133 19.05 -11.67 19.12
N VAL A 134 18.29 -10.80 18.47
CA VAL A 134 18.40 -9.33 18.62
C VAL A 134 18.10 -8.90 20.07
N GLU A 135 17.12 -9.52 20.74
CA GLU A 135 16.88 -9.33 22.17
C GLU A 135 18.11 -9.71 23.02
N SER A 136 18.82 -10.78 22.67
CA SER A 136 20.07 -11.15 23.36
C SER A 136 21.19 -10.13 23.19
N GLU A 137 21.27 -9.48 22.02
CA GLU A 137 22.21 -8.39 21.76
C GLU A 137 21.83 -7.15 22.60
N ALA A 138 20.55 -6.76 22.58
CA ALA A 138 20.06 -5.61 23.33
C ALA A 138 20.22 -5.78 24.86
N LEU A 139 20.04 -7.00 25.38
CA LEU A 139 20.29 -7.30 26.80
C LEU A 139 21.78 -7.17 27.15
N TYR A 140 22.67 -7.72 26.31
CA TYR A 140 24.12 -7.61 26.50
C TYR A 140 24.60 -6.14 26.43
N GLU A 141 24.13 -5.37 25.45
CA GLU A 141 24.42 -3.93 25.35
C GLU A 141 23.93 -3.16 26.57
N ARG A 142 22.73 -3.49 27.08
CA ARG A 142 22.18 -2.86 28.27
C ARG A 142 22.98 -3.20 29.54
N GLU A 143 23.57 -4.39 29.64
CA GLU A 143 24.52 -4.70 30.71
C GLU A 143 25.79 -3.85 30.60
N LYS A 144 26.35 -3.68 29.40
CA LYS A 144 27.51 -2.79 29.19
C LYS A 144 27.20 -1.31 29.45
N GLN A 145 25.99 -0.85 29.13
CA GLN A 145 25.53 0.49 29.52
C GLN A 145 25.40 0.64 31.05
N LYS A 146 24.94 -0.39 31.78
CA LYS A 146 24.92 -0.37 33.26
C LYS A 146 26.33 -0.32 33.83
N GLU A 147 27.24 -1.19 33.37
CA GLU A 147 28.65 -1.19 33.77
C GLU A 147 29.29 0.20 33.58
N PHE A 148 29.07 0.82 32.41
CA PHE A 148 29.58 2.15 32.09
C PHE A 148 28.95 3.26 32.94
N ASN A 149 27.63 3.23 33.17
CA ASN A 149 26.95 4.21 34.03
C ASN A 149 27.39 4.09 35.50
N ASP A 150 27.64 2.88 35.99
CA ASP A 150 28.15 2.69 37.35
C ASP A 150 29.64 3.05 37.48
N PHE A 151 30.41 3.02 36.38
CA PHE A 151 31.74 3.63 36.28
C PHE A 151 31.65 5.17 36.33
N LEU A 152 30.77 5.80 35.53
CA LEU A 152 30.56 7.25 35.55
C LEU A 152 30.15 7.73 36.95
N LYS A 153 29.17 7.10 37.60
CA LYS A 153 28.77 7.42 38.99
C LYS A 153 29.89 7.26 40.01
N LYS A 154 30.91 6.44 39.75
CA LYS A 154 32.09 6.37 40.64
C LYS A 154 33.01 7.57 40.38
N HIS A 155 33.25 7.89 39.11
CA HIS A 155 34.04 9.06 38.71
C HIS A 155 33.43 10.37 39.24
N GLU A 156 32.13 10.59 39.07
CA GLU A 156 31.39 11.75 39.60
C GLU A 156 31.58 11.89 41.11
N ARG A 157 31.41 10.80 41.87
CA ARG A 157 31.64 10.80 43.33
C ARG A 157 33.09 11.13 43.70
N GLU A 158 34.07 10.63 42.94
CA GLU A 158 35.48 11.00 43.16
C GLU A 158 35.76 12.47 42.85
N GLU A 159 35.09 13.06 41.86
CA GLU A 159 35.19 14.49 41.54
C GLU A 159 34.48 15.36 42.57
N ASP A 160 33.29 14.99 43.02
CA ASP A 160 32.57 15.64 44.13
C ASP A 160 33.39 15.61 45.42
N GLU A 161 34.05 14.48 45.73
CA GLU A 161 34.98 14.40 46.87
C GLU A 161 36.19 15.33 46.72
N LYS A 162 36.79 15.43 45.51
CA LYS A 162 37.90 16.34 45.23
C LYS A 162 37.45 17.81 45.35
N PHE A 163 36.25 18.13 44.88
CA PHE A 163 35.64 19.46 44.96
C PHE A 163 35.31 19.84 46.41
N ALA A 164 34.67 18.95 47.17
CA ALA A 164 34.36 19.15 48.57
C ALA A 164 35.63 19.29 49.45
N LYS A 165 36.74 18.63 49.10
CA LYS A 165 38.05 18.84 49.73
C LYS A 165 38.56 20.26 49.47
N LYS A 166 38.58 20.73 48.21
CA LYS A 166 38.97 22.11 47.86
C LYS A 166 38.15 23.15 48.62
N PHE A 167 36.82 23.01 48.67
CA PHE A 167 35.94 23.93 49.39
C PHE A 167 36.22 23.97 50.90
N LYS A 168 36.58 22.83 51.52
CA LYS A 168 37.00 22.80 52.93
C LYS A 168 38.35 23.51 53.11
N ASP A 169 39.31 23.25 52.23
CA ASP A 169 40.63 23.88 52.30
C ASP A 169 40.55 25.41 52.12
N ASP A 170 39.73 25.88 51.18
CA ASP A 170 39.52 27.31 50.94
C ASP A 170 38.74 27.99 52.08
N ALA A 171 37.74 27.32 52.68
CA ALA A 171 37.08 27.82 53.89
C ALA A 171 38.03 27.89 55.10
N ILE A 172 38.98 26.96 55.22
CA ILE A 172 40.03 27.01 56.26
C ILE A 172 40.93 28.23 56.02
N LYS A 173 41.41 28.46 54.79
CA LYS A 173 42.20 29.65 54.44
C LYS A 173 41.47 30.95 54.75
N GLU A 174 40.20 31.07 54.36
CA GLU A 174 39.40 32.28 54.64
C GLU A 174 39.28 32.56 56.15
N VAL A 175 39.13 31.50 56.97
CA VAL A 175 39.11 31.61 58.44
C VAL A 175 40.49 32.04 58.98
N GLU A 176 41.59 31.58 58.40
CA GLU A 176 42.94 31.99 58.77
C GLU A 176 43.23 33.45 58.36
N GLU A 177 42.88 33.85 57.15
CA GLU A 177 42.97 35.24 56.67
C GLU A 177 42.15 36.20 57.54
N LYS A 178 40.91 35.82 57.91
CA LYS A 178 40.07 36.59 58.85
C LYS A 178 40.70 36.71 60.23
N LYS A 179 41.34 35.65 60.75
CA LYS A 179 42.09 35.68 62.02
C LYS A 179 43.31 36.60 61.92
N GLU A 180 44.07 36.56 60.83
CA GLU A 180 45.20 37.47 60.60
C GLU A 180 44.74 38.93 60.49
N ALA A 181 43.70 39.20 59.69
CA ALA A 181 43.15 40.54 59.54
C ALA A 181 42.67 41.11 60.89
N ALA A 182 42.03 40.28 61.72
CA ALA A 182 41.63 40.65 63.08
C ALA A 182 42.84 40.94 63.99
N ARG A 183 43.92 40.16 63.92
CA ARG A 183 45.18 40.43 64.64
C ARG A 183 45.81 41.74 64.21
N ARG A 184 45.96 41.98 62.89
CA ARG A 184 46.50 43.24 62.33
C ARG A 184 45.65 44.45 62.72
N LEU A 185 44.32 44.31 62.78
CA LEU A 185 43.40 45.35 63.28
C LEU A 185 43.57 45.61 64.78
N PHE A 186 43.74 44.56 65.58
CA PHE A 186 43.99 44.69 67.02
C PHE A 186 45.31 45.41 67.30
N GLU A 187 46.38 45.06 66.58
CA GLU A 187 47.68 45.73 66.66
C GLU A 187 47.60 47.21 66.28
N LYS A 188 46.93 47.54 65.17
CA LYS A 188 46.67 48.94 64.78
C LYS A 188 45.89 49.71 65.85
N LYS A 189 44.82 49.13 66.41
CA LYS A 189 44.05 49.75 67.51
C LYS A 189 44.89 49.95 68.77
N LYS A 190 45.77 48.99 69.10
CA LYS A 190 46.70 49.08 70.25
C LYS A 190 47.74 50.18 70.04
N GLY A 191 48.31 50.31 68.85
CA GLY A 191 49.23 51.39 68.48
C GLY A 191 48.56 52.77 68.60
N TYR A 192 47.41 52.94 67.94
CA TYR A 192 46.63 54.19 68.00
C TYR A 192 46.19 54.55 69.43
N GLY A 193 45.79 53.56 70.24
CA GLY A 193 45.47 53.78 71.66
C GLY A 193 46.67 54.27 72.48
N ALA A 194 47.87 53.78 72.20
CA ALA A 194 49.10 54.25 72.86
C ALA A 194 49.49 55.68 72.42
N GLU A 195 49.28 56.03 71.15
CA GLU A 195 49.47 57.40 70.63
C GLU A 195 48.48 58.38 71.26
N LEU A 196 47.19 58.03 71.30
CA LEU A 196 46.16 58.83 71.96
C LEU A 196 46.44 59.02 73.45
N GLN A 197 46.99 58.01 74.13
CA GLN A 197 47.38 58.14 75.54
C GLN A 197 48.59 59.09 75.74
N LYS A 198 49.49 59.22 74.76
CA LYS A 198 50.56 60.22 74.79
C LYS A 198 50.00 61.64 74.61
N THR A 199 49.15 61.86 73.59
CA THR A 199 48.59 63.19 73.32
C THR A 199 47.68 63.69 74.45
N ILE A 200 46.95 62.80 75.13
CA ILE A 200 46.20 63.15 76.35
C ILE A 200 47.13 63.62 77.48
N LYS A 201 48.27 62.93 77.70
CA LYS A 201 49.25 63.32 78.72
C LYS A 201 49.93 64.65 78.40
N GLU A 202 50.31 64.85 77.13
CA GLU A 202 50.89 66.11 76.64
C GLU A 202 49.91 67.28 76.81
N ARG A 203 48.64 67.09 76.44
CA ARG A 203 47.59 68.10 76.63
C ARG A 203 47.33 68.42 78.10
N ALA A 204 47.35 67.41 78.98
CA ALA A 204 47.18 67.63 80.42
C ALA A 204 48.38 68.39 81.05
N LEU A 205 49.59 68.24 80.50
CA LEU A 205 50.76 69.02 80.92
C LEU A 205 50.69 70.47 80.43
N THR A 206 50.32 70.71 79.17
CA THR A 206 50.18 72.07 78.64
C THR A 206 49.04 72.84 79.30
N GLU A 207 47.94 72.16 79.66
CA GLU A 207 46.82 72.75 80.39
C GLU A 207 47.17 73.13 81.83
N LYS A 208 48.01 72.35 82.53
CA LYS A 208 48.54 72.75 83.84
C LYS A 208 49.40 74.01 83.73
N ALA A 209 50.33 74.03 82.77
CA ALA A 209 51.22 75.16 82.55
C ALA A 209 50.47 76.44 82.10
N SER A 210 49.34 76.31 81.38
CA SER A 210 48.51 77.47 81.03
C SER A 210 47.70 77.99 82.22
N ARG A 211 47.14 77.11 83.06
CA ARG A 211 46.45 77.49 84.30
C ARG A 211 47.38 78.24 85.27
N GLU A 212 48.61 77.75 85.47
CA GLU A 212 49.61 78.43 86.32
C GLU A 212 49.95 79.83 85.80
N LYS A 213 50.12 79.99 84.48
CA LYS A 213 50.30 81.32 83.86
C LYS A 213 49.07 82.22 83.99
N HIS A 214 47.86 81.67 83.91
CA HIS A 214 46.62 82.42 84.05
C HIS A 214 46.49 83.00 85.47
N ILE A 215 46.72 82.18 86.50
CA ILE A 215 46.71 82.60 87.91
C ILE A 215 47.76 83.69 88.18
N LEU A 216 48.95 83.56 87.59
CA LEU A 216 50.01 84.58 87.72
C LEU A 216 49.65 85.90 87.03
N ASN A 217 48.91 85.86 85.93
CA ASN A 217 48.43 87.08 85.25
C ASN A 217 47.27 87.72 86.01
N GLU A 218 46.27 86.94 86.45
CA GLU A 218 45.19 87.42 87.34
C GLU A 218 45.74 88.08 88.60
N SER A 219 46.81 87.54 89.17
CA SER A 219 47.52 88.16 90.31
C SER A 219 48.07 89.55 89.98
N LYS A 220 48.53 89.80 88.76
CA LYS A 220 49.07 91.12 88.33
C LYS A 220 47.94 92.08 87.96
N ASP A 221 46.95 91.59 87.23
CA ASP A 221 45.79 92.37 86.79
C ASP A 221 44.97 92.85 87.99
N ASN A 222 44.82 92.03 89.04
CA ASN A 222 44.19 92.45 90.29
C ASN A 222 44.96 93.57 91.03
N ILE A 223 46.30 93.60 90.96
CA ILE A 223 47.10 94.69 91.54
C ILE A 223 46.86 95.98 90.75
N LEU A 224 46.93 95.92 89.42
CA LEU A 224 46.67 97.06 88.54
C LEU A 224 45.24 97.58 88.66
N ALA A 225 44.26 96.69 88.80
CA ALA A 225 42.85 97.06 88.97
C ALA A 225 42.58 97.82 90.27
N VAL A 226 43.32 97.54 91.36
CA VAL A 226 43.24 98.34 92.60
C VAL A 226 43.78 99.76 92.37
N GLU A 227 44.95 99.90 91.73
CA GLU A 227 45.53 101.20 91.37
C GLU A 227 44.68 102.00 90.38
N GLU A 228 43.91 101.33 89.53
CA GLU A 228 42.97 101.95 88.61
C GLU A 228 41.65 102.34 89.29
N MET A 229 41.12 101.50 90.21
CA MET A 229 39.96 101.85 91.03
C MET A 229 40.19 103.08 91.91
N GLU A 230 41.41 103.29 92.43
CA GLU A 230 41.77 104.52 93.15
C GLU A 230 41.83 105.77 92.25
N ARG A 231 42.11 105.60 90.95
CA ARG A 231 42.05 106.67 89.94
C ARG A 231 40.62 106.95 89.49
N ILE A 232 39.84 105.90 89.22
CA ILE A 232 38.43 106.01 88.81
C ILE A 232 37.61 106.73 89.89
N LYS A 233 37.80 106.42 91.18
CA LYS A 233 37.08 107.13 92.27
C LYS A 233 37.27 108.65 92.24
N LYS A 234 38.47 109.13 91.89
CA LYS A 234 38.75 110.58 91.76
C LYS A 234 38.03 111.18 90.55
N VAL A 235 38.01 110.47 89.42
CA VAL A 235 37.28 110.88 88.21
C VAL A 235 35.75 110.81 88.38
N GLU A 236 35.23 109.83 89.11
CA GLU A 236 33.79 109.72 89.39
C GLU A 236 33.25 110.89 90.22
N GLU A 237 34.03 111.40 91.18
CA GLU A 237 33.65 112.58 91.96
C GLU A 237 33.53 113.82 91.06
N GLU A 238 34.38 113.93 90.03
CA GLU A 238 34.31 114.97 89.00
C GLU A 238 33.14 114.75 88.02
N GLU A 239 32.92 113.53 87.54
CA GLU A 239 31.84 113.22 86.58
C GLU A 239 30.44 113.33 87.20
N LYS A 240 30.26 113.00 88.48
CA LYS A 240 28.98 113.18 89.20
C LYS A 240 28.54 114.66 89.22
N ILE A 241 29.48 115.60 89.09
CA ILE A 241 29.21 117.05 88.94
C ILE A 241 28.81 117.40 87.51
N ARG A 242 29.30 116.66 86.49
CA ARG A 242 28.95 116.84 85.07
C ARG A 242 27.59 116.23 84.70
N GLN A 243 27.35 114.95 85.00
CA GLN A 243 26.16 114.22 84.54
C GLN A 243 24.83 114.84 85.02
N LYS A 244 24.82 115.46 86.21
CA LYS A 244 23.66 116.22 86.73
C LYS A 244 23.22 117.38 85.81
N ARG A 245 24.08 117.85 84.90
CA ARG A 245 23.78 118.92 83.94
C ARG A 245 23.19 118.40 82.62
N GLU A 246 23.57 117.20 82.20
CA GLU A 246 23.20 116.63 80.89
C GLU A 246 21.82 115.95 80.92
N LEU A 247 21.48 115.23 82.00
CA LEU A 247 20.21 114.48 82.11
C LEU A 247 18.95 115.37 81.96
N ALA A 248 19.07 116.66 82.27
CA ALA A 248 18.00 117.65 82.13
C ALA A 248 17.62 117.96 80.66
N VAL A 249 18.49 117.62 79.69
CA VAL A 249 18.30 117.96 78.27
C VAL A 249 17.57 116.85 77.49
N GLU A 250 17.88 115.59 77.79
CA GLU A 250 17.54 114.46 76.91
C GLU A 250 16.11 113.94 77.07
N MET A 251 15.55 114.06 78.28
CA MET A 251 14.18 113.64 78.62
C MET A 251 13.09 114.30 77.73
N LYS A 252 13.43 115.37 77.02
CA LYS A 252 12.55 116.12 76.13
C LYS A 252 12.31 115.49 74.75
N LYS A 253 13.21 114.61 74.26
CA LYS A 253 13.17 114.10 72.87
C LYS A 253 12.37 112.80 72.68
N ASN A 254 12.44 111.87 73.63
CA ASN A 254 11.90 110.51 73.44
C ASN A 254 10.36 110.41 73.35
N MET A 255 9.63 111.48 73.66
CA MET A 255 8.17 111.49 73.63
C MET A 255 7.60 111.44 72.20
N GLU A 256 8.32 111.97 71.22
CA GLU A 256 7.81 112.23 69.86
C GLU A 256 7.82 110.99 68.96
N HIS A 257 8.79 110.08 69.14
CA HIS A 257 9.08 109.02 68.17
C HIS A 257 8.08 107.84 68.17
N ARG A 258 7.23 107.72 69.21
CA ARG A 258 6.48 106.49 69.50
C ARG A 258 5.18 106.29 68.71
N MET A 259 4.65 107.32 68.03
CA MET A 259 3.31 107.28 67.43
C MET A 259 3.25 106.70 66.01
N GLU A 260 4.36 106.59 65.28
CA GLU A 260 4.34 106.32 63.83
C GLU A 260 4.12 104.83 63.47
N ILE A 261 4.53 103.90 64.35
CA ILE A 261 4.72 102.47 63.99
C ILE A 261 3.40 101.69 63.85
N GLU A 262 2.34 102.08 64.56
CA GLU A 262 1.15 101.24 64.78
C GLU A 262 0.26 101.06 63.53
N ARG A 263 0.49 101.83 62.45
CA ARG A 263 -0.44 101.94 61.32
C ARG A 263 -0.28 100.88 60.22
N GLN A 264 0.88 100.25 60.08
CA GLN A 264 1.22 99.47 58.87
C GLN A 264 0.70 98.01 58.86
N LEU A 265 0.49 97.38 60.02
CA LEU A 265 0.30 95.92 60.15
C LEU A 265 -1.06 95.33 59.70
N LYS A 266 -2.05 96.13 59.30
CA LYS A 266 -3.46 95.67 59.16
C LYS A 266 -3.90 95.23 57.75
N GLN A 267 -3.00 95.19 56.77
CA GLN A 267 -3.39 95.13 55.36
C GLN A 267 -3.03 93.83 54.62
N GLU A 268 -2.10 93.02 55.14
CA GLU A 268 -1.53 91.86 54.42
C GLU A 268 -2.33 90.55 54.59
N GLU A 269 -3.27 90.47 55.52
CA GLU A 269 -3.87 89.19 55.98
C GLU A 269 -4.99 88.61 55.09
N LYS A 270 -5.44 89.30 54.04
CA LYS A 270 -6.73 88.98 53.36
C LYS A 270 -6.64 88.23 52.03
N GLU A 271 -5.46 88.09 51.43
CA GLU A 271 -5.35 87.65 50.02
C GLU A 271 -5.14 86.14 49.82
N MET A 272 -4.96 85.36 50.89
CA MET A 272 -4.42 83.99 50.81
C MET A 272 -5.45 82.85 50.72
N ASP A 273 -6.72 83.07 51.08
CA ASP A 273 -7.67 81.96 51.34
C ASP A 273 -8.44 81.43 50.11
N GLU A 274 -8.54 82.18 49.00
CA GLU A 274 -9.46 81.85 47.90
C GLU A 274 -8.96 80.74 46.94
N VAL A 275 -7.67 80.37 46.98
CA VAL A 275 -7.03 79.54 45.94
C VAL A 275 -7.27 78.02 46.09
N VAL A 276 -7.69 77.54 47.27
CA VAL A 276 -7.59 76.12 47.66
C VAL A 276 -8.75 75.22 47.17
N GLU A 277 -9.95 75.76 46.95
CA GLU A 277 -11.15 74.93 46.74
C GLU A 277 -11.26 74.27 45.35
N ILE A 278 -10.71 74.89 44.29
CA ILE A 278 -10.97 74.51 42.88
C ILE A 278 -10.45 73.10 42.51
N TYR A 279 -9.41 72.60 43.18
CA TYR A 279 -8.70 71.37 42.76
C TYR A 279 -9.39 70.05 43.13
N LYS A 280 -10.44 70.04 43.96
CA LYS A 280 -11.02 68.79 44.51
C LYS A 280 -11.99 68.07 43.55
N GLU A 281 -12.73 68.78 42.71
CA GLU A 281 -13.86 68.21 41.94
C GLU A 281 -13.45 67.35 40.73
N ALA A 282 -12.28 67.63 40.12
CA ALA A 282 -11.88 67.01 38.85
C ALA A 282 -11.59 65.50 38.95
N LYS A 283 -11.21 64.99 40.13
CA LYS A 283 -10.65 63.64 40.29
C LYS A 283 -11.71 62.52 40.27
N HIS A 284 -12.97 62.81 40.60
CA HIS A 284 -13.98 61.77 40.87
C HIS A 284 -14.58 61.12 39.59
N ARG A 285 -14.60 61.81 38.44
CA ARG A 285 -15.37 61.38 37.25
C ARG A 285 -14.73 60.23 36.44
N ILE A 286 -13.45 59.93 36.64
CA ILE A 286 -12.68 59.03 35.76
C ILE A 286 -12.87 57.54 36.09
N GLU A 287 -13.25 57.19 37.32
CA GLU A 287 -13.24 55.79 37.79
C GLU A 287 -14.51 54.99 37.45
N CYS A 288 -15.63 55.64 37.09
CA CYS A 288 -16.90 54.94 36.85
C CYS A 288 -16.96 54.20 35.49
N LEU A 289 -16.27 54.69 34.45
CA LEU A 289 -16.41 54.20 33.07
C LEU A 289 -15.74 52.85 32.76
N LYS A 290 -14.94 52.28 33.68
CA LYS A 290 -14.15 51.06 33.41
C LYS A 290 -14.86 49.73 33.71
N LYS A 291 -15.99 49.71 34.42
CA LYS A 291 -16.60 48.46 34.95
C LYS A 291 -17.69 47.82 34.09
N GLU A 292 -18.16 48.47 33.03
CA GLU A 292 -19.31 47.96 32.24
C GLU A 292 -18.91 47.06 31.06
N LYS A 293 -17.70 47.20 30.50
CA LYS A 293 -17.31 46.52 29.24
C LYS A 293 -16.88 45.05 29.32
N GLU A 294 -16.69 44.47 30.50
CA GLU A 294 -16.17 43.08 30.61
C GLU A 294 -17.26 41.99 30.60
N LYS A 295 -18.56 42.33 30.69
CA LYS A 295 -19.63 41.34 30.87
C LYS A 295 -20.30 40.81 29.59
N GLU A 296 -20.17 41.49 28.45
CA GLU A 296 -20.97 41.16 27.26
C GLU A 296 -20.35 40.07 26.36
N LEU A 297 -19.08 39.70 26.56
CA LEU A 297 -18.32 38.89 25.58
C LEU A 297 -18.40 37.36 25.77
N GLN A 298 -19.05 36.85 26.83
CA GLN A 298 -18.99 35.42 27.19
C GLN A 298 -20.20 34.56 26.75
N ASP A 299 -21.35 35.18 26.40
CA ASP A 299 -22.62 34.44 26.22
C ASP A 299 -22.90 33.92 24.79
N GLU A 300 -22.14 34.33 23.77
CA GLU A 300 -22.48 34.01 22.36
C GLU A 300 -21.99 32.64 21.85
N ILE A 301 -21.04 31.99 22.54
CA ILE A 301 -20.29 30.84 21.99
C ILE A 301 -21.07 29.50 22.08
N ILE A 302 -22.10 29.40 22.93
CA ILE A 302 -22.74 28.11 23.27
C ILE A 302 -23.88 27.70 22.31
N LYS A 303 -24.50 28.62 21.55
CA LYS A 303 -25.79 28.37 20.87
C LYS A 303 -25.76 27.83 19.43
N ARG A 304 -24.61 27.40 18.88
CA ARG A 304 -24.48 27.04 17.44
C ARG A 304 -24.13 25.58 17.10
N ARG A 305 -24.14 24.64 18.06
CA ARG A 305 -23.67 23.24 17.82
C ARG A 305 -24.73 22.13 17.79
N GLU A 306 -26.04 22.42 17.87
CA GLU A 306 -27.07 21.37 18.06
C GLU A 306 -27.98 21.07 16.84
N VAL A 307 -27.90 21.82 15.72
CA VAL A 307 -28.99 21.85 14.70
C VAL A 307 -28.76 20.96 13.45
N VAL A 308 -27.74 20.10 13.41
CA VAL A 308 -27.46 19.24 12.23
C VAL A 308 -28.16 17.86 12.26
N ALA A 309 -28.68 17.44 13.41
CA ALA A 309 -29.01 16.04 13.73
C ALA A 309 -30.12 15.27 12.94
N GLY A 310 -31.13 15.93 12.37
CA GLY A 310 -32.51 15.45 12.62
C GLY A 310 -33.44 14.91 11.51
N LEU A 311 -33.35 15.30 10.23
CA LEU A 311 -34.52 15.21 9.31
C LEU A 311 -34.22 14.80 7.85
N VAL A 312 -33.73 13.58 7.62
CA VAL A 312 -33.66 12.93 6.29
C VAL A 312 -33.92 11.42 6.42
N GLY A 313 -35.18 10.97 6.62
CA GLY A 313 -35.39 9.55 6.98
C GLY A 313 -36.76 8.88 6.84
N ALA A 314 -37.86 9.54 6.46
CA ALA A 314 -39.14 8.84 6.25
C ALA A 314 -40.16 9.61 5.40
N ALA A 315 -40.68 8.98 4.33
CA ALA A 315 -42.11 8.92 3.95
C ALA A 315 -42.29 8.46 2.48
N GLU A 316 -42.25 7.15 2.23
CA GLU A 316 -42.45 6.54 0.90
C GLU A 316 -43.65 5.56 0.93
N ILE A 317 -44.89 6.08 1.04
CA ILE A 317 -46.15 5.33 0.91
C ILE A 317 -47.24 6.23 0.26
N SER A 318 -47.56 6.04 -1.03
CA SER A 318 -48.74 6.68 -1.68
C SER A 318 -49.13 6.13 -3.08
N LYS A 319 -49.32 4.81 -3.28
CA LYS A 319 -49.51 4.25 -4.66
C LYS A 319 -50.50 3.06 -4.88
N THR A 320 -51.50 2.78 -4.03
CA THR A 320 -52.24 1.50 -4.12
C THR A 320 -53.77 1.54 -3.87
N GLU A 321 -54.57 2.38 -4.56
CA GLU A 321 -56.05 2.40 -4.36
C GLU A 321 -56.96 2.52 -5.63
N GLU A 322 -56.44 2.46 -6.87
CA GLU A 322 -57.24 2.81 -8.08
C GLU A 322 -57.82 1.66 -8.96
N GLU A 323 -57.56 0.37 -8.69
CA GLU A 323 -57.77 -0.68 -9.71
C GLU A 323 -59.18 -1.34 -9.80
N GLU A 324 -60.07 -1.28 -8.79
CA GLU A 324 -61.17 -2.25 -8.64
C GLU A 324 -62.52 -2.01 -9.39
N LYS A 325 -62.66 -1.03 -10.31
CA LYS A 325 -64.00 -0.56 -10.77
C LYS A 325 -64.59 -1.12 -12.09
N ARG A 326 -64.01 -2.13 -12.78
CA ARG A 326 -64.23 -2.34 -14.23
C ARG A 326 -65.13 -3.50 -14.77
N ILE A 327 -65.88 -4.28 -13.96
CA ILE A 327 -66.24 -5.69 -14.33
C ILE A 327 -67.72 -6.05 -14.74
N ARG A 328 -68.75 -5.17 -14.76
CA ARG A 328 -70.18 -5.62 -14.58
C ARG A 328 -71.24 -5.63 -15.75
N THR A 329 -70.96 -5.70 -17.07
CA THR A 329 -71.96 -5.22 -18.10
C THR A 329 -72.49 -6.10 -19.29
N ALA A 330 -72.27 -7.42 -19.47
CA ALA A 330 -72.41 -8.04 -20.84
C ALA A 330 -73.17 -9.40 -21.03
N ILE A 331 -74.52 -9.48 -21.17
CA ILE A 331 -75.23 -10.81 -21.10
C ILE A 331 -76.40 -11.17 -22.08
N ALA A 332 -77.15 -10.26 -22.71
CA ALA A 332 -78.63 -10.41 -22.71
C ALA A 332 -79.41 -10.97 -23.95
N GLU A 333 -78.81 -11.45 -25.04
CA GLU A 333 -79.45 -11.37 -26.38
C GLU A 333 -79.58 -12.74 -27.14
N ARG A 334 -80.69 -13.52 -27.02
CA ARG A 334 -80.68 -14.91 -27.60
C ARG A 334 -81.91 -15.65 -28.21
N ASP A 335 -83.19 -15.24 -28.17
CA ASP A 335 -84.30 -16.27 -28.15
C ASP A 335 -85.39 -16.39 -29.28
N ALA A 336 -85.40 -15.64 -30.39
CA ALA A 336 -86.66 -15.41 -31.16
C ALA A 336 -86.96 -16.20 -32.50
N ILE A 337 -86.51 -17.46 -32.73
CA ILE A 337 -86.32 -17.99 -34.12
C ILE A 337 -87.19 -19.21 -34.57
N GLU A 338 -88.15 -19.73 -33.80
CA GLU A 338 -88.43 -21.19 -33.87
C GLU A 338 -89.53 -21.76 -34.82
N GLU A 339 -90.66 -21.08 -35.08
CA GLU A 339 -91.94 -21.78 -35.40
C GLU A 339 -92.25 -22.20 -36.85
N ALA A 340 -91.65 -21.60 -37.89
CA ALA A 340 -92.11 -21.72 -39.29
C ALA A 340 -91.92 -23.10 -39.99
N LYS A 341 -91.74 -24.19 -39.23
CA LYS A 341 -91.06 -25.43 -39.66
C LYS A 341 -91.96 -26.67 -39.86
N ILE A 342 -93.29 -26.54 -39.86
CA ILE A 342 -94.20 -27.70 -39.69
C ILE A 342 -94.90 -28.18 -40.98
N LYS A 343 -95.31 -27.30 -41.90
CA LYS A 343 -96.18 -27.70 -43.03
C LYS A 343 -95.48 -28.38 -44.20
N THR A 344 -94.19 -28.12 -44.40
CA THR A 344 -93.33 -28.73 -45.44
C THR A 344 -93.05 -30.23 -45.26
N ARG A 345 -93.78 -30.91 -44.36
CA ARG A 345 -93.48 -32.27 -43.90
C ARG A 345 -94.30 -33.38 -44.57
N ALA A 346 -95.51 -33.11 -45.04
CA ALA A 346 -96.45 -34.17 -45.42
C ALA A 346 -96.26 -34.70 -46.85
N GLU A 347 -96.18 -33.83 -47.86
CA GLU A 347 -95.96 -34.22 -49.27
C GLU A 347 -94.59 -34.87 -49.48
N TYR A 348 -93.63 -34.48 -48.64
CA TYR A 348 -92.33 -35.10 -48.48
C TYR A 348 -92.44 -36.60 -48.18
N ASP A 349 -93.36 -37.04 -47.31
CA ASP A 349 -93.42 -38.42 -46.81
C ASP A 349 -93.69 -39.49 -47.88
N GLU A 350 -94.40 -39.13 -48.96
CA GLU A 350 -94.85 -40.09 -49.98
C GLU A 350 -93.87 -40.26 -51.14
N MET A 351 -93.27 -39.17 -51.63
CA MET A 351 -92.07 -39.25 -52.46
C MET A 351 -90.98 -40.07 -51.76
N MET A 352 -90.82 -39.85 -50.45
CA MET A 352 -89.92 -40.61 -49.59
C MET A 352 -90.28 -42.11 -49.49
N ARG A 353 -91.51 -42.57 -49.80
CA ARG A 353 -91.85 -44.02 -49.77
C ARG A 353 -91.32 -44.79 -50.99
N ASN A 354 -91.40 -44.21 -52.19
CA ASN A 354 -90.85 -44.86 -53.39
C ASN A 354 -89.32 -44.75 -53.42
N GLN A 355 -88.77 -43.59 -53.04
CA GLN A 355 -87.33 -43.43 -52.79
C GLN A 355 -86.84 -44.49 -51.80
N ARG A 356 -87.52 -44.71 -50.66
CA ARG A 356 -87.20 -45.78 -49.69
C ARG A 356 -87.09 -47.20 -50.30
N LEU A 357 -87.81 -47.53 -51.36
CA LEU A 357 -87.75 -48.86 -52.00
C LEU A 357 -86.60 -48.99 -52.99
N GLU A 358 -86.38 -47.99 -53.84
CA GLU A 358 -85.23 -47.94 -54.75
C GLU A 358 -83.92 -47.81 -53.97
N ASP A 359 -83.90 -46.95 -52.95
CA ASP A 359 -82.81 -46.85 -51.98
C ASP A 359 -82.53 -48.19 -51.32
N ARG A 360 -83.55 -48.99 -50.97
CA ARG A 360 -83.34 -50.32 -50.39
C ARG A 360 -82.66 -51.29 -51.35
N GLN A 361 -82.99 -51.26 -52.64
CA GLN A 361 -82.30 -52.10 -53.64
C GLN A 361 -80.87 -51.60 -53.92
N HIS A 362 -80.68 -50.29 -54.06
CA HIS A 362 -79.35 -49.69 -54.20
C HIS A 362 -78.50 -49.87 -52.94
N TYR A 363 -79.10 -49.90 -51.76
CA TYR A 363 -78.46 -50.20 -50.48
C TYR A 363 -78.00 -51.65 -50.42
N LEU A 364 -78.84 -52.63 -50.82
CA LEU A 364 -78.42 -54.03 -50.84
C LEU A 364 -77.23 -54.26 -51.80
N LYS A 365 -77.28 -53.70 -53.01
CA LYS A 365 -76.16 -53.76 -53.97
C LYS A 365 -74.91 -53.04 -53.44
N ARG A 366 -75.06 -51.86 -52.82
CA ARG A 366 -73.95 -51.17 -52.13
C ARG A 366 -73.37 -52.03 -51.02
N ARG A 367 -74.22 -52.66 -50.19
CA ARG A 367 -73.82 -53.51 -49.06
C ARG A 367 -73.05 -54.76 -49.49
N GLU A 368 -73.40 -55.39 -50.60
CA GLU A 368 -72.61 -56.50 -51.15
C GLU A 368 -71.23 -56.04 -51.67
N ILE A 369 -71.17 -54.87 -52.32
CA ILE A 369 -69.91 -54.27 -52.76
C ILE A 369 -69.06 -53.83 -51.56
N GLU A 370 -69.68 -53.25 -50.53
CA GLU A 370 -69.07 -52.89 -49.25
C GLU A 370 -68.55 -54.12 -48.52
N GLN A 371 -69.31 -55.22 -48.43
CA GLN A 371 -68.82 -56.48 -47.83
C GLN A 371 -67.61 -57.06 -48.58
N LYS A 372 -67.57 -56.99 -49.91
CA LYS A 372 -66.39 -57.39 -50.70
C LYS A 372 -65.20 -56.48 -50.43
N LYS A 373 -65.40 -55.17 -50.44
CA LYS A 373 -64.38 -54.17 -50.08
C LYS A 373 -63.88 -54.35 -48.65
N GLU A 374 -64.76 -54.57 -47.68
CA GLU A 374 -64.40 -54.86 -46.29
C GLU A 374 -63.57 -56.14 -46.18
N ALA A 375 -63.89 -57.19 -46.93
CA ALA A 375 -63.11 -58.42 -46.94
C ALA A 375 -61.72 -58.21 -47.56
N GLU A 376 -61.59 -57.36 -48.58
CA GLU A 376 -60.31 -56.96 -49.16
C GLU A 376 -59.51 -56.04 -48.22
N ILE A 377 -60.16 -55.07 -47.58
CA ILE A 377 -59.59 -54.19 -46.55
C ILE A 377 -59.09 -55.03 -45.38
N LYS A 378 -59.88 -55.96 -44.83
CA LYS A 378 -59.46 -56.86 -43.73
C LYS A 378 -58.27 -57.73 -44.11
N LYS A 379 -58.18 -58.21 -45.36
CA LYS A 379 -56.98 -58.92 -45.88
C LYS A 379 -55.76 -58.00 -45.96
N TRP A 380 -55.94 -56.77 -46.42
CA TRP A 380 -54.86 -55.77 -46.52
C TRP A 380 -54.39 -55.29 -45.15
N GLU A 381 -55.30 -55.04 -44.22
CA GLU A 381 -55.05 -54.73 -42.81
C GLU A 381 -54.28 -55.85 -42.13
N MET A 382 -54.67 -57.12 -42.33
CA MET A 382 -53.96 -58.28 -41.80
C MET A 382 -52.53 -58.39 -42.36
N LEU A 383 -52.35 -58.22 -43.67
CA LEU A 383 -51.02 -58.20 -44.29
C LEU A 383 -50.15 -57.03 -43.80
N ASN A 384 -50.75 -55.88 -43.55
CA ASN A 384 -50.05 -54.75 -42.97
C ASN A 384 -49.75 -54.94 -41.48
N ALA A 385 -50.62 -55.58 -40.72
CA ALA A 385 -50.37 -55.93 -39.32
C ALA A 385 -49.14 -56.85 -39.22
N TYR A 386 -49.02 -57.87 -40.08
CA TYR A 386 -47.81 -58.70 -40.15
C TYR A 386 -46.56 -57.90 -40.52
N LYS A 387 -46.62 -56.99 -41.50
CA LYS A 387 -45.49 -56.11 -41.85
C LYS A 387 -45.11 -55.17 -40.70
N VAL A 388 -46.09 -54.59 -40.01
CA VAL A 388 -45.88 -53.71 -38.86
C VAL A 388 -45.27 -54.50 -37.71
N ASP A 389 -45.72 -55.72 -37.44
CA ASP A 389 -45.16 -56.60 -36.42
C ASP A 389 -43.72 -56.99 -36.74
N GLU A 390 -43.40 -57.37 -37.98
CA GLU A 390 -42.01 -57.62 -38.42
C GLU A 390 -41.10 -56.40 -38.24
N VAL A 391 -41.58 -55.20 -38.60
CA VAL A 391 -40.83 -53.94 -38.44
C VAL A 391 -40.68 -53.59 -36.97
N THR A 392 -41.73 -53.78 -36.16
CA THR A 392 -41.70 -53.54 -34.71
C THR A 392 -40.73 -54.47 -34.02
N ARG A 393 -40.72 -55.77 -34.37
CA ARG A 393 -39.79 -56.75 -33.83
C ARG A 393 -38.34 -56.41 -34.17
N LYS A 394 -38.05 -56.04 -35.43
CA LYS A 394 -36.71 -55.56 -35.84
C LYS A 394 -36.28 -54.31 -35.07
N TYR A 395 -37.18 -53.34 -34.92
CA TYR A 395 -36.95 -52.12 -34.14
C TYR A 395 -36.68 -52.42 -32.65
N GLU A 396 -37.45 -53.34 -32.04
CA GLU A 396 -37.21 -53.78 -30.67
C GLU A 396 -35.87 -54.51 -30.50
N GLU A 397 -35.51 -55.41 -31.42
CA GLU A 397 -34.23 -56.09 -31.43
C GLU A 397 -33.06 -55.08 -31.54
N GLU A 398 -33.19 -54.07 -32.40
CA GLU A 398 -32.22 -52.98 -32.52
C GLU A 398 -32.15 -52.12 -31.26
N LYS A 399 -33.29 -51.76 -30.67
CA LYS A 399 -33.38 -51.00 -29.42
C LYS A 399 -32.74 -51.78 -28.25
N LYS A 400 -32.96 -53.09 -28.16
CA LYS A 400 -32.28 -54.00 -27.21
C LYS A 400 -30.76 -54.04 -27.46
N LYS A 401 -30.31 -54.12 -28.73
CA LYS A 401 -28.88 -54.06 -29.10
C LYS A 401 -28.23 -52.69 -28.83
N GLN A 402 -28.97 -51.58 -28.93
CA GLN A 402 -28.51 -50.24 -28.58
C GLN A 402 -28.42 -50.07 -27.06
N LEU A 403 -29.44 -50.49 -26.31
CA LEU A 403 -29.44 -50.47 -24.85
C LEU A 403 -28.25 -51.28 -24.29
N TRP A 404 -28.01 -52.49 -24.80
CA TRP A 404 -26.85 -53.29 -24.40
C TRP A 404 -25.51 -52.62 -24.70
N ARG A 405 -25.35 -51.98 -25.86
CA ARG A 405 -24.15 -51.21 -26.20
C ARG A 405 -23.95 -50.02 -25.24
N ASN A 406 -25.03 -49.34 -24.84
CA ASN A 406 -24.96 -48.23 -23.90
C ASN A 406 -24.62 -48.71 -22.48
N ILE A 407 -25.19 -49.84 -22.02
CA ILE A 407 -24.83 -50.47 -20.74
C ILE A 407 -23.35 -50.87 -20.70
N LEU A 408 -22.83 -51.45 -21.79
CA LEU A 408 -21.42 -51.83 -21.88
C LEU A 408 -20.48 -50.61 -21.88
N LYS A 409 -20.82 -49.55 -22.61
CA LYS A 409 -20.09 -48.27 -22.55
C LYS A 409 -20.09 -47.68 -21.14
N TYR A 410 -21.27 -47.53 -20.53
CA TYR A 410 -21.38 -46.99 -19.18
C TYR A 410 -20.61 -47.81 -18.15
N ARG A 411 -20.58 -49.15 -18.28
CA ARG A 411 -19.74 -50.01 -17.45
C ARG A 411 -18.24 -49.77 -17.67
N GLN A 412 -17.81 -49.53 -18.90
CA GLN A 412 -16.43 -49.17 -19.22
C GLN A 412 -16.08 -47.79 -18.63
N ASP A 413 -16.95 -46.80 -18.79
CA ASP A 413 -16.79 -45.44 -18.25
C ASP A 413 -16.64 -45.47 -16.71
N LEU A 414 -17.45 -46.29 -16.02
CA LEU A 414 -17.35 -46.52 -14.58
C LEU A 414 -16.02 -47.18 -14.17
N LEU A 415 -15.51 -48.13 -14.95
CA LEU A 415 -14.21 -48.76 -14.67
C LEU A 415 -13.07 -47.75 -14.82
N THR A 416 -13.08 -46.92 -15.86
CA THR A 416 -12.10 -45.84 -16.00
C THR A 416 -12.17 -44.82 -14.87
N GLN A 417 -13.38 -44.45 -14.40
CA GLN A 417 -13.54 -43.58 -13.22
C GLN A 417 -13.02 -44.22 -11.93
N MET A 418 -13.15 -45.55 -11.77
CA MET A 418 -12.56 -46.27 -10.64
C MET A 418 -11.02 -46.26 -10.71
N GLU A 419 -10.45 -46.47 -11.89
CA GLU A 419 -8.99 -46.41 -12.11
C GLU A 419 -8.45 -44.99 -11.86
N GLU A 420 -9.09 -43.95 -12.41
CA GLU A 420 -8.76 -42.54 -12.18
C GLU A 420 -8.79 -42.17 -10.69
N THR A 421 -9.87 -42.52 -9.98
CA THR A 421 -9.99 -42.21 -8.54
C THR A 421 -9.04 -43.02 -7.66
N GLU A 422 -8.61 -44.21 -8.09
CA GLU A 422 -7.52 -44.94 -7.44
C GLU A 422 -6.16 -44.29 -7.68
N GLU A 423 -5.88 -43.81 -8.90
CA GLU A 423 -4.67 -43.06 -9.19
C GLU A 423 -4.61 -41.75 -8.40
N GLU A 424 -5.71 -41.00 -8.32
CA GLU A 424 -5.79 -39.78 -7.52
C GLU A 424 -5.49 -40.05 -6.04
N LYS A 425 -6.07 -41.10 -5.45
CA LYS A 425 -5.74 -41.53 -4.07
C LYS A 425 -4.26 -41.89 -3.92
N LYS A 426 -3.68 -42.61 -4.88
CA LYS A 426 -2.24 -42.94 -4.88
C LYS A 426 -1.36 -41.69 -5.03
N ARG A 427 -1.79 -40.67 -5.79
CA ARG A 427 -1.11 -39.37 -5.92
C ARG A 427 -1.23 -38.56 -4.62
N GLN A 428 -2.41 -38.49 -4.01
CA GLN A 428 -2.65 -37.83 -2.72
C GLN A 428 -1.78 -38.44 -1.62
N GLN A 429 -1.78 -39.77 -1.46
CA GLN A 429 -0.92 -40.44 -0.48
C GLN A 429 0.58 -40.17 -0.70
N ARG A 430 1.04 -40.14 -1.96
CA ARG A 430 2.43 -39.75 -2.29
C ARG A 430 2.72 -38.30 -1.93
N PHE A 431 1.76 -37.40 -2.16
CA PHE A 431 1.88 -35.98 -1.82
C PHE A 431 1.92 -35.76 -0.31
N GLU A 432 0.98 -36.36 0.44
CA GLU A 432 0.97 -36.34 1.92
C GLU A 432 2.29 -36.90 2.51
N CYS A 433 2.79 -38.03 1.99
CA CYS A 433 4.10 -38.54 2.38
C CYS A 433 5.24 -37.58 2.07
N SER A 434 5.20 -36.89 0.91
CA SER A 434 6.21 -35.91 0.51
C SER A 434 6.17 -34.65 1.37
N GLU A 435 4.98 -34.16 1.74
CA GLU A 435 4.83 -33.03 2.65
C GLU A 435 5.34 -33.37 4.06
N LEU A 436 5.04 -34.57 4.56
CA LEU A 436 5.57 -35.06 5.84
C LEU A 436 7.09 -35.20 5.85
N THR A 437 7.74 -35.54 4.73
CA THR A 437 9.21 -35.49 4.62
C THR A 437 9.74 -34.07 4.56
N ASN A 438 9.06 -33.16 3.85
CA ASN A 438 9.46 -31.75 3.75
C ASN A 438 9.36 -31.04 5.10
N ILE A 439 8.30 -31.28 5.88
CA ILE A 439 8.14 -30.71 7.23
C ILE A 439 9.31 -31.13 8.13
N LYS A 440 9.68 -32.42 8.14
CA LYS A 440 10.83 -32.91 8.91
C LYS A 440 12.17 -32.30 8.49
N GLN A 441 12.35 -32.03 7.19
CA GLN A 441 13.53 -31.33 6.69
C GLN A 441 13.56 -29.86 7.16
N MET A 442 12.41 -29.18 7.16
CA MET A 442 12.28 -27.81 7.66
C MET A 442 12.52 -27.73 9.17
N ASP A 443 12.00 -28.70 9.95
CA ASP A 443 12.28 -28.82 11.39
C ASP A 443 13.77 -29.05 11.67
N ALA A 444 14.44 -29.89 10.88
CA ALA A 444 15.88 -30.14 10.99
C ALA A 444 16.69 -28.87 10.68
N MET A 445 16.42 -28.20 9.54
CA MET A 445 17.08 -26.94 9.16
C MET A 445 16.87 -25.83 10.18
N PHE A 446 15.70 -25.77 10.83
CA PHE A 446 15.44 -24.80 11.91
C PHE A 446 16.32 -25.10 13.12
N LEU A 447 16.39 -26.37 13.55
CA LEU A 447 17.15 -26.77 14.73
C LEU A 447 18.67 -26.63 14.52
N GLU A 448 19.17 -26.89 13.31
CA GLU A 448 20.56 -26.62 12.92
C GLU A 448 20.86 -25.11 12.99
N TYR A 449 20.05 -24.27 12.35
CA TYR A 449 20.22 -22.81 12.39
C TYR A 449 20.10 -22.23 13.81
N ALA A 450 19.21 -22.79 14.63
CA ALA A 450 19.09 -22.44 16.03
C ALA A 450 20.33 -22.84 16.86
N ALA A 451 20.95 -23.98 16.56
CA ALA A 451 22.23 -24.36 17.15
C ALA A 451 23.36 -23.42 16.73
N GLU A 452 23.45 -23.02 15.46
CA GLU A 452 24.42 -22.01 14.97
C GLU A 452 24.30 -20.69 15.74
N ILE A 453 23.08 -20.13 15.85
CA ILE A 453 22.79 -18.89 16.56
C ILE A 453 23.14 -19.00 18.04
N LEU A 454 22.76 -20.11 18.69
CA LEU A 454 22.98 -20.33 20.11
C LEU A 454 24.46 -20.53 20.44
N GLU A 455 25.23 -21.22 19.60
CA GLU A 455 26.69 -21.28 19.71
C GLU A 455 27.33 -19.89 19.52
N TYR A 456 26.87 -19.12 18.54
CA TYR A 456 27.41 -17.79 18.26
C TYR A 456 27.16 -16.82 19.43
N ALA A 457 25.97 -16.87 20.04
CA ALA A 457 25.64 -16.12 21.24
C ALA A 457 26.54 -16.51 22.42
N LYS A 458 26.74 -17.82 22.66
CA LYS A 458 27.64 -18.34 23.71
C LYS A 458 29.09 -17.90 23.51
N LYS A 459 29.62 -18.02 22.28
CA LYS A 459 30.99 -17.59 21.92
C LYS A 459 31.22 -16.09 22.14
N ARG A 460 30.16 -15.27 22.08
CA ARG A 460 30.20 -13.83 22.36
C ARG A 460 29.84 -13.45 23.80
N GLY A 461 29.60 -14.42 24.69
CA GLY A 461 29.24 -14.17 26.10
C GLY A 461 27.87 -13.50 26.28
N ARG A 462 26.94 -13.70 25.34
CA ARG A 462 25.61 -13.07 25.37
C ARG A 462 24.59 -13.92 26.15
N PRO A 463 23.56 -13.31 26.77
CA PRO A 463 22.50 -14.06 27.43
C PRO A 463 21.73 -14.96 26.44
N THR A 464 21.76 -16.28 26.62
CA THR A 464 21.10 -17.22 25.69
C THR A 464 19.61 -17.44 25.94
N TYR A 465 19.08 -16.91 27.04
CA TYR A 465 17.73 -17.21 27.53
C TYR A 465 16.61 -16.90 26.51
N SER A 466 16.66 -15.78 25.80
CA SER A 466 15.66 -15.43 24.77
C SER A 466 15.67 -16.45 23.63
N ILE A 467 16.86 -16.82 23.16
CA ILE A 467 17.07 -17.79 22.08
C ILE A 467 16.57 -19.19 22.50
N GLU A 468 16.93 -19.62 23.72
CA GLU A 468 16.48 -20.89 24.28
C GLU A 468 14.96 -20.96 24.45
N LYS A 469 14.32 -19.84 24.86
CA LYS A 469 12.87 -19.70 24.92
C LYS A 469 12.22 -19.86 23.54
N ALA A 470 12.73 -19.18 22.51
CA ALA A 470 12.21 -19.28 21.14
C ALA A 470 12.31 -20.72 20.59
N ILE A 471 13.43 -21.41 20.85
CA ILE A 471 13.60 -22.84 20.50
C ILE A 471 12.57 -23.73 21.21
N LEU A 472 12.28 -23.48 22.49
CA LEU A 472 11.27 -24.22 23.25
C LEU A 472 9.85 -23.96 22.74
N GLU A 473 9.52 -22.72 22.37
CA GLU A 473 8.22 -22.37 21.81
C GLU A 473 8.01 -23.04 20.44
N TYR A 474 9.01 -23.03 19.55
CA TYR A 474 8.99 -23.78 18.29
C TYR A 474 8.76 -25.29 18.50
N LYS A 475 9.53 -25.91 19.40
CA LYS A 475 9.39 -27.36 19.70
C LYS A 475 8.03 -27.71 20.29
N LYS A 476 7.36 -26.79 21.01
CA LYS A 476 5.98 -26.97 21.48
C LYS A 476 4.98 -26.92 20.33
N ILE A 477 5.08 -25.89 19.46
CA ILE A 477 4.15 -25.69 18.33
C ILE A 477 4.20 -26.90 17.37
N ASN A 478 5.41 -27.37 17.03
CA ASN A 478 5.60 -28.49 16.09
C ASN A 478 5.55 -29.88 16.76
N ASN A 479 5.18 -29.96 18.05
CA ASN A 479 5.12 -31.22 18.82
C ASN A 479 6.43 -32.04 18.79
N LEU A 480 7.58 -31.36 18.71
CA LEU A 480 8.93 -31.96 18.68
C LEU A 480 9.48 -32.28 20.07
N LEU A 481 8.83 -31.79 21.13
CA LEU A 481 9.09 -32.27 22.48
C LEU A 481 8.52 -33.69 22.63
N PRO A 482 9.24 -34.63 23.28
CA PRO A 482 8.59 -35.80 23.85
C PRO A 482 7.39 -35.32 24.66
N ARG A 483 6.23 -35.99 24.51
CA ARG A 483 5.18 -35.83 25.51
C ARG A 483 5.74 -36.43 26.79
N ASP A 484 6.16 -35.57 27.71
CA ASP A 484 6.50 -36.03 29.06
C ASP A 484 5.29 -36.79 29.60
N LEU A 485 5.48 -38.09 29.82
CA LEU A 485 4.55 -38.97 30.52
C LEU A 485 4.60 -38.66 32.03
N MET A 486 4.42 -37.38 32.37
CA MET A 486 3.99 -36.97 33.68
C MET A 486 2.50 -37.25 33.77
N CYS A 487 2.18 -38.45 34.26
CA CYS A 487 0.83 -38.81 34.67
C CYS A 487 0.42 -37.96 35.88
N ASP A 488 -0.12 -36.76 35.62
CA ASP A 488 -1.00 -36.11 36.59
C ASP A 488 -2.34 -36.84 36.57
N ASP A 489 -2.50 -37.77 37.52
CA ASP A 489 -3.68 -38.66 37.68
C ASP A 489 -4.97 -37.89 38.01
N THR A 490 -5.55 -37.21 37.01
CA THR A 490 -6.81 -36.46 37.15
C THR A 490 -7.86 -36.77 36.06
N ASP A 491 -7.51 -37.58 35.05
CA ASP A 491 -8.41 -37.90 33.92
C ASP A 491 -9.31 -39.14 34.13
N GLU A 492 -9.24 -39.81 35.29
CA GLU A 492 -10.24 -40.85 35.66
C GLU A 492 -11.64 -40.25 35.94
N THR A 493 -11.71 -38.98 36.35
CA THR A 493 -12.99 -38.31 36.65
C THR A 493 -13.86 -38.09 35.41
N LYS A 494 -13.26 -37.82 34.24
CA LYS A 494 -14.01 -37.58 32.99
C LYS A 494 -14.58 -38.87 32.37
N LYS A 495 -13.91 -40.01 32.52
CA LYS A 495 -14.40 -41.31 32.01
C LYS A 495 -15.62 -41.82 32.78
N ASN A 496 -15.73 -41.50 34.07
CA ASN A 496 -16.89 -41.88 34.88
C ASN A 496 -18.16 -41.07 34.54
N LEU A 497 -18.03 -39.78 34.20
CA LEU A 497 -19.15 -38.93 33.81
C LEU A 497 -19.83 -39.38 32.50
N LEU A 498 -19.07 -39.80 31.48
CA LEU A 498 -19.67 -40.30 30.23
C LEU A 498 -20.47 -41.60 30.44
N ASN A 499 -19.96 -42.50 31.28
CA ASN A 499 -20.58 -43.81 31.53
C ASN A 499 -21.88 -43.72 32.34
N GLU A 500 -22.05 -42.72 33.20
CA GLU A 500 -23.34 -42.46 33.87
C GLU A 500 -24.42 -41.95 32.91
N VAL A 501 -24.07 -41.06 31.98
CA VAL A 501 -25.02 -40.47 31.03
C VAL A 501 -25.59 -41.55 30.09
N ILE A 502 -24.75 -42.48 29.63
CA ILE A 502 -25.17 -43.62 28.78
C ILE A 502 -26.07 -44.60 29.56
N LYS A 503 -25.80 -44.84 30.85
CA LYS A 503 -26.65 -45.70 31.69
C LYS A 503 -28.02 -45.08 32.01
N LYS A 504 -28.14 -43.75 32.02
CA LYS A 504 -29.42 -43.05 32.24
C LYS A 504 -30.31 -43.03 30.99
N SER A 505 -29.74 -42.97 29.77
CA SER A 505 -30.55 -42.96 28.53
C SER A 505 -31.16 -44.32 28.17
N ALA A 506 -30.51 -45.43 28.53
CA ALA A 506 -30.94 -46.79 28.16
C ALA A 506 -32.23 -47.30 28.85
N LYS A 507 -32.68 -46.66 29.95
CA LYS A 507 -33.88 -47.11 30.71
C LYS A 507 -35.22 -46.55 30.22
N SER A 508 -35.22 -45.67 29.21
CA SER A 508 -36.40 -44.94 28.74
C SER A 508 -36.72 -45.21 27.26
N LYS A 509 -37.20 -46.42 26.95
CA LYS A 509 -37.89 -46.77 25.68
C LYS A 509 -38.60 -48.14 25.78
N ARG A 510 -39.67 -48.22 26.60
CA ARG A 510 -40.64 -49.32 26.47
C ARG A 510 -41.46 -49.08 25.20
N CYS A 511 -41.44 -50.04 24.28
CA CYS A 511 -42.14 -49.96 23.02
C CYS A 511 -43.67 -49.93 23.22
N LYS A 512 -44.38 -49.05 22.50
CA LYS A 512 -45.84 -49.10 22.32
C LYS A 512 -46.15 -49.21 20.82
N CYS A 513 -46.22 -50.44 20.32
CA CYS A 513 -46.77 -50.74 19.00
C CYS A 513 -48.17 -51.35 19.18
N THR A 514 -49.21 -50.50 19.12
CA THR A 514 -50.59 -50.95 18.92
C THR A 514 -50.91 -50.90 17.44
N ILE A 515 -51.04 -52.06 16.82
CA ILE A 515 -51.50 -52.21 15.43
C ILE A 515 -53.04 -52.17 15.44
N PRO A 516 -53.70 -51.20 14.77
CA PRO A 516 -55.12 -51.32 14.46
C PRO A 516 -55.29 -52.19 13.21
N LYS A 517 -56.01 -53.31 13.34
CA LYS A 517 -56.53 -54.05 12.18
C LYS A 517 -57.72 -53.28 11.59
N LYS A 518 -57.71 -53.08 10.27
CA LYS A 518 -58.91 -53.18 9.41
C LYS A 518 -58.46 -53.45 7.97
#